data_AF-A0A1H6XZR3-F1
#
_entry.id   AF-A0A1H6XZR3-F1
#
_cell.length_a   1.000
_cell.length_b   1.000
_cell.length_c   1.000
_cell.angle_alpha   90.00
_cell.angle_beta   90.00
_cell.angle_gamma   90.00
#
_symmetry.space_group_name_H-M   'P 1'
#
loop_
_entity.id
_entity.type
_entity.pdbx_description
1 polymer ?
#
loop_
_entity_poly.entity_id
_entity_poly.type
_entity_poly.pdbx_seq_one_letter_code
_entity_poly.pdbx_strand_id
1 'polypeptide(L)'
;MKNPSNPTEFPRFTMPHRGLLLLAGIYTILWGAFFRWFGPTVLNWLAMDAGLEGWSGTLFYGSLGMIAGLLVFLSAFYPISWVYLMGLGIVMKVASLVSFLILYMGDMAWNKRLGFHLIFNETLWLIPLTIILWKALQVKKYLKSLSDQ
;
A
#
# COMPACT_ATOMS: atom_id res chain seq x y z
N MET A 1 -7.22 30.86 38.63
CA MET A 1 -7.60 31.16 37.24
C MET A 1 -7.03 30.08 36.34
N LYS A 2 -7.89 29.32 35.65
CA LYS A 2 -7.50 28.22 34.75
C LYS A 2 -7.48 28.80 33.33
N ASN A 3 -6.31 28.86 32.67
CA ASN A 3 -6.21 29.33 31.28
C ASN A 3 -7.01 28.41 30.35
N PRO A 4 -8.02 28.91 29.61
CA PRO A 4 -8.72 28.13 28.61
C PRO A 4 -8.07 28.36 27.25
N SER A 5 -6.92 27.72 27.00
CA SER A 5 -6.26 27.82 25.69
C SER A 5 -5.67 26.50 25.21
N ASN A 6 -6.31 25.38 25.53
CA ASN A 6 -6.19 24.20 24.68
C ASN A 6 -7.42 24.18 23.78
N PRO A 7 -7.36 24.68 22.53
CA PRO A 7 -8.37 24.30 21.56
C PRO A 7 -8.32 22.78 21.48
N THR A 8 -9.43 22.12 21.79
CA THR A 8 -9.60 20.70 21.49
C THR A 8 -9.22 20.49 20.03
N GLU A 9 -8.03 19.95 19.76
CA GLU A 9 -7.52 19.80 18.40
C GLU A 9 -8.45 18.84 17.65
N PHE A 10 -9.31 19.40 16.81
CA PHE A 10 -10.16 18.61 15.93
C PHE A 10 -9.26 17.80 14.98
N PRO A 11 -9.49 16.48 14.83
CA PRO A 11 -8.70 15.67 13.92
C PRO A 11 -8.93 16.17 12.48
N ARG A 12 -7.86 16.43 11.73
CA ARG A 12 -7.91 16.92 10.34
C ARG A 12 -7.32 15.92 9.38
N PHE A 13 -8.04 15.66 8.29
CA PHE A 13 -7.51 14.95 7.13
C PHE A 13 -7.11 15.98 6.06
N THR A 14 -5.81 16.21 5.89
CA THR A 14 -5.31 17.30 5.04
C THR A 14 -5.07 16.86 3.59
N MET A 15 -4.98 17.81 2.66
CA MET A 15 -4.72 17.53 1.23
C MET A 15 -3.47 16.67 0.97
N PRO A 16 -2.33 16.87 1.67
CA PRO A 16 -1.17 15.98 1.54
C PRO A 16 -1.48 14.49 1.76
N HIS A 17 -2.39 14.14 2.67
CA HIS A 17 -2.77 12.73 2.89
C HIS A 17 -3.46 12.14 1.65
N ARG A 18 -4.30 12.92 0.95
CA ARG A 18 -4.92 12.51 -0.32
C ARG A 18 -3.87 12.33 -1.41
N GLY A 19 -2.95 13.29 -1.52
CA GLY A 19 -1.85 13.22 -2.49
C GLY A 19 -0.99 11.97 -2.29
N LEU A 20 -0.66 11.62 -1.04
CA LEU A 20 0.08 10.41 -0.70
C LEU A 20 -0.69 9.13 -1.04
N LEU A 21 -2.01 9.08 -0.82
CA LEU A 21 -2.83 7.94 -1.24
C LEU A 21 -2.86 7.77 -2.76
N LEU A 22 -3.00 8.86 -3.51
CA LEU A 22 -2.95 8.83 -4.98
C LEU A 22 -1.59 8.31 -5.47
N LEU A 23 -0.50 8.85 -4.91
CA LEU A 23 0.86 8.46 -5.28
C LEU A 23 1.15 6.99 -4.92
N ALA A 24 0.82 6.57 -3.70
CA ALA A 24 1.00 5.19 -3.25
C ALA A 24 0.17 4.21 -4.10
N GLY A 25 -1.07 4.60 -4.41
CA GLY A 25 -1.98 3.81 -5.24
C GLY A 25 -1.44 3.63 -6.66
N ILE A 26 -1.12 4.71 -7.36
CA ILE A 26 -0.62 4.63 -8.74
C ILE A 26 0.73 3.90 -8.80
N TYR A 27 1.63 4.17 -7.86
CA TYR A 27 2.92 3.48 -7.78
C TYR A 27 2.73 1.96 -7.62
N THR A 28 1.82 1.54 -6.74
CA THR A 28 1.52 0.11 -6.52
C THR A 28 0.85 -0.51 -7.75
N ILE A 29 -0.05 0.21 -8.45
CA ILE A 29 -0.64 -0.26 -9.70
C ILE A 29 0.45 -0.49 -10.76
N LEU A 30 1.37 0.46 -10.92
CA LEU A 30 2.43 0.39 -11.93
C LEU A 30 3.36 -0.80 -11.67
N TRP A 31 3.74 -1.06 -10.42
CA TRP A 31 4.54 -2.23 -10.09
C TRP A 31 3.78 -3.54 -10.24
N GLY A 32 2.51 -3.60 -9.83
CA GLY A 32 1.67 -4.76 -10.07
C GLY A 32 1.52 -5.08 -11.55
N ALA A 33 1.32 -4.04 -12.37
CA ALA A 33 1.30 -4.12 -13.83
C ALA A 33 2.62 -4.66 -14.39
N PHE A 34 3.75 -4.16 -13.87
CA PHE A 34 5.08 -4.56 -14.31
C PHE A 34 5.32 -6.06 -14.08
N PHE A 35 4.95 -6.58 -12.91
CA PHE A 35 5.01 -8.03 -12.64
C PHE A 35 3.99 -8.82 -13.43
N ARG A 36 2.78 -8.30 -13.64
CA ARG A 36 1.74 -9.02 -14.38
C ARG A 36 2.12 -9.25 -15.84
N TRP A 37 2.70 -8.25 -16.50
CA TRP A 37 2.99 -8.29 -17.93
C TRP A 37 4.45 -8.60 -18.27
N PHE A 38 5.39 -8.23 -17.41
CA PHE A 38 6.83 -8.46 -17.62
C PHE A 38 7.42 -9.39 -16.55
N GLY A 39 6.58 -10.15 -15.83
CA GLY A 39 6.94 -10.96 -14.68
C GLY A 39 8.22 -11.79 -14.83
N PRO A 40 8.36 -12.66 -15.85
CA PRO A 40 9.56 -13.46 -16.04
C PRO A 40 10.84 -12.61 -16.19
N THR A 41 10.76 -11.52 -16.96
CA THR A 41 11.87 -10.59 -17.15
C THR A 41 12.23 -9.87 -15.85
N VAL A 42 11.22 -9.43 -15.09
CA VAL A 42 11.40 -8.75 -13.81
C VAL A 42 11.99 -9.67 -12.76
N LEU A 43 11.50 -10.91 -12.68
CA LEU A 43 12.02 -11.90 -11.75
C LEU A 43 13.46 -12.29 -12.08
N ASN A 44 13.79 -12.52 -13.37
CA ASN A 44 15.18 -12.77 -13.76
C ASN A 44 16.08 -11.58 -13.43
N TRP A 45 15.62 -10.35 -13.70
CA TRP A 45 16.36 -9.15 -13.30
C TRP A 45 16.56 -9.09 -11.78
N LEU A 46 15.53 -9.41 -10.98
CA LEU A 46 15.64 -9.48 -9.52
C LEU A 46 16.58 -10.60 -9.05
N ALA A 47 16.63 -11.72 -9.77
CA ALA A 47 17.45 -12.88 -9.49
C ALA A 47 18.87 -12.80 -10.07
N MET A 48 19.29 -11.65 -10.60
CA MET A 48 20.59 -11.47 -11.26
C MET A 48 20.82 -12.42 -12.43
N ASP A 49 19.78 -12.65 -13.23
CA ASP A 49 19.79 -13.48 -14.43
C ASP A 49 20.18 -14.96 -14.16
N ALA A 50 19.87 -15.45 -12.95
CA ALA A 50 20.13 -16.83 -12.52
C ALA A 50 19.27 -17.91 -13.22
N GLY A 51 18.47 -17.53 -14.23
CA GLY A 51 17.70 -18.47 -15.05
C GLY A 51 16.52 -19.10 -14.31
N LEU A 52 15.65 -18.27 -13.70
CA LEU A 52 14.39 -18.75 -13.13
C LEU A 52 13.43 -19.13 -14.27
N GLU A 53 13.56 -20.36 -14.77
CA GLU A 53 12.68 -20.93 -15.78
C GLU A 53 11.49 -21.63 -15.15
N GLY A 54 10.28 -21.23 -15.57
CA GLY A 54 9.08 -22.05 -15.39
C GLY A 54 8.28 -21.74 -14.12
N TRP A 55 7.00 -21.43 -14.35
CA TRP A 55 5.93 -21.27 -13.36
C TRP A 55 6.01 -20.03 -12.46
N SER A 56 6.07 -18.87 -13.10
CA SER A 56 6.06 -17.62 -12.36
C SER A 56 4.64 -17.31 -11.88
N GLY A 57 4.38 -17.38 -10.57
CA GLY A 57 3.18 -16.83 -9.91
C GLY A 57 3.00 -15.32 -10.08
N THR A 58 3.67 -14.71 -11.07
CA THR A 58 3.75 -13.28 -11.37
C THR A 58 2.43 -12.72 -11.83
N LEU A 59 1.61 -13.54 -12.51
CA LEU A 59 0.24 -13.15 -12.86
C LEU A 59 -0.59 -12.88 -11.60
N PHE A 60 -0.50 -13.78 -10.60
CA PHE A 60 -1.19 -13.66 -9.32
C PHE A 60 -0.62 -12.50 -8.51
N TYR A 61 0.70 -12.46 -8.30
CA TYR A 61 1.39 -11.41 -7.56
C TYR A 61 1.12 -10.02 -8.16
N GLY A 62 1.28 -9.89 -9.48
CA GLY A 62 1.03 -8.64 -10.20
C GLY A 62 -0.43 -8.20 -10.14
N SER A 63 -1.38 -9.13 -10.32
CA SER A 63 -2.82 -8.83 -10.13
C SER A 63 -3.14 -8.34 -8.73
N LEU A 64 -2.59 -9.02 -7.72
CA LEU A 64 -2.83 -8.66 -6.32
C LEU A 64 -2.32 -7.25 -6.03
N GLY A 65 -1.11 -6.92 -6.51
CA GLY A 65 -0.55 -5.56 -6.43
C GLY A 65 -1.42 -4.52 -7.15
N MET A 66 -1.89 -4.83 -8.36
CA MET A 66 -2.79 -3.92 -9.11
C MET A 66 -4.09 -3.64 -8.35
N ILE A 67 -4.74 -4.69 -7.80
CA ILE A 67 -5.98 -4.52 -7.05
C ILE A 67 -5.72 -3.73 -5.77
N ALA A 68 -4.66 -4.05 -5.03
CA ALA A 68 -4.26 -3.30 -3.83
C ALA A 68 -4.05 -1.82 -4.15
N GLY A 69 -3.30 -1.51 -5.20
CA GLY A 69 -3.05 -0.15 -5.64
C GLY A 69 -4.31 0.58 -6.11
N LEU A 70 -5.22 -0.10 -6.82
CA LEU A 70 -6.49 0.47 -7.26
C LEU A 70 -7.39 0.83 -6.07
N LEU A 71 -7.49 -0.04 -5.06
CA LEU A 71 -8.26 0.22 -3.85
C LEU A 71 -7.71 1.42 -3.07
N VAL A 72 -6.39 1.49 -2.90
CA VAL A 72 -5.71 2.64 -2.26
C VAL A 72 -5.95 3.91 -3.07
N PHE A 73 -5.78 3.87 -4.39
CA PHE A 73 -5.96 5.00 -5.29
C PHE A 73 -7.40 5.55 -5.23
N LEU A 74 -8.41 4.68 -5.36
CA LEU A 74 -9.81 5.06 -5.31
C LEU A 74 -10.20 5.63 -3.95
N SER A 75 -9.62 5.10 -2.86
CA SER A 75 -9.88 5.63 -1.52
C SER A 75 -9.50 7.11 -1.36
N ALA A 76 -8.56 7.64 -2.16
CA ALA A 76 -8.11 9.02 -2.07
C ALA A 76 -9.19 10.06 -2.44
N PHE A 77 -10.17 9.69 -3.26
CA PHE A 77 -11.26 10.57 -3.67
C PHE A 77 -12.21 10.88 -2.53
N TYR A 78 -12.57 9.88 -1.72
CA TYR A 78 -13.44 10.06 -0.55
C TYR A 78 -12.89 9.30 0.67
N PRO A 79 -11.75 9.74 1.24
CA PRO A 79 -10.95 8.93 2.17
C PRO A 79 -11.66 8.59 3.48
N ILE A 80 -12.62 9.43 3.91
CA ILE A 80 -13.38 9.19 5.13
C ILE A 80 -14.54 8.22 4.87
N SER A 81 -15.33 8.46 3.82
CA SER A 81 -16.47 7.61 3.45
C SER A 81 -16.01 6.23 2.98
N TRP A 82 -14.91 6.17 2.24
CA TRP A 82 -14.35 4.96 1.64
C TRP A 82 -13.14 4.40 2.39
N VAL A 83 -13.08 4.65 3.70
CA VAL A 83 -12.00 4.15 4.57
C VAL A 83 -11.82 2.62 4.51
N TYR A 84 -12.89 1.87 4.19
CA TYR A 84 -12.84 0.42 4.00
C TYR A 84 -12.04 0.01 2.75
N LEU A 85 -12.08 0.81 1.66
CA LEU A 85 -11.25 0.58 0.47
C LEU A 85 -9.77 0.76 0.81
N MET A 86 -9.45 1.80 1.58
CA MET A 86 -8.08 2.04 2.06
C MET A 86 -7.59 0.88 2.92
N GLY A 87 -8.41 0.44 3.89
CA GLY A 87 -8.09 -0.69 4.75
C GLY A 87 -7.88 -1.99 3.97
N LEU A 88 -8.80 -2.32 3.06
CA LEU A 88 -8.68 -3.51 2.20
C LEU A 88 -7.44 -3.44 1.30
N GLY A 89 -7.16 -2.28 0.71
CA GLY A 89 -5.96 -2.08 -0.12
C GLY A 89 -4.66 -2.27 0.66
N ILE A 90 -4.59 -1.80 1.91
CA ILE A 90 -3.44 -2.04 2.81
C ILE A 90 -3.30 -3.53 3.12
N VAL A 91 -4.39 -4.23 3.46
CA VAL A 91 -4.37 -5.68 3.71
C VAL A 91 -3.88 -6.44 2.47
N MET A 92 -4.37 -6.08 1.27
CA MET A 92 -3.91 -6.69 0.03
C MET A 92 -2.44 -6.38 -0.27
N LYS A 93 -1.94 -5.21 0.13
CA LYS A 93 -0.52 -4.88 0.01
C LYS A 93 0.35 -5.72 0.97
N VAL A 94 -0.12 -5.97 2.20
CA VAL A 94 0.53 -6.93 3.11
C VAL A 94 0.49 -8.35 2.50
N ALA A 95 -0.63 -8.75 1.92
CA ALA A 95 -0.74 -10.02 1.21
C ALA A 95 0.22 -10.09 0.01
N SER A 96 0.47 -8.98 -0.69
CA SER A 96 1.44 -8.87 -1.77
C SER A 96 2.84 -9.18 -1.28
N LEU A 97 3.28 -8.49 -0.22
CA LEU A 97 4.56 -8.76 0.42
C LEU A 97 4.69 -10.22 0.84
N VAL A 98 3.71 -10.77 1.55
CA VAL A 98 3.72 -12.16 2.01
C VAL A 98 3.77 -13.14 0.83
N SER A 99 2.97 -12.90 -0.22
CA SER A 99 2.97 -13.75 -1.41
C SER A 99 4.30 -13.72 -2.14
N PHE A 100 4.97 -12.56 -2.20
CA PHE A 100 6.31 -12.46 -2.80
C PHE A 100 7.33 -13.29 -2.01
N LEU A 101 7.29 -13.18 -0.67
CA LEU A 101 8.20 -13.93 0.20
C LEU A 101 8.01 -15.45 0.06
N ILE A 102 6.76 -15.92 -0.03
CA ILE A 102 6.45 -17.35 -0.15
C ILE A 102 6.80 -17.87 -1.55
N LEU A 103 6.42 -17.13 -2.61
CA LEU A 103 6.49 -17.63 -3.97
C LEU A 103 7.89 -17.54 -4.58
N TYR A 104 8.76 -16.65 -4.09
CA TYR A 104 10.01 -16.37 -4.79
C TYR A 104 11.26 -16.29 -3.92
N MET A 105 11.14 -16.08 -2.60
CA MET A 105 12.32 -15.90 -1.75
C MET A 105 13.14 -17.20 -1.61
N GLY A 106 12.49 -18.37 -1.71
CA GLY A 106 13.17 -19.66 -1.62
C GLY A 106 14.13 -19.93 -2.79
N ASP A 107 13.82 -19.37 -3.96
CA ASP A 107 14.55 -19.63 -5.21
C ASP A 107 15.54 -18.50 -5.56
N MET A 108 15.59 -17.41 -4.77
CA MET A 108 16.43 -16.25 -5.03
C MET A 108 17.47 -16.02 -3.94
N ALA A 109 18.74 -15.90 -4.33
CA ALA A 109 19.78 -15.40 -3.44
C ALA A 109 19.55 -13.92 -3.12
N TRP A 110 19.81 -13.56 -1.85
CA TRP A 110 19.70 -12.17 -1.42
C TRP A 110 20.63 -11.24 -2.20
N ASN A 111 20.07 -10.17 -2.74
CA ASN A 111 20.82 -9.17 -3.48
C ASN A 111 20.19 -7.77 -3.36
N LYS A 112 20.91 -6.74 -3.82
CA LYS A 112 20.48 -5.33 -3.69
C LYS A 112 19.17 -5.03 -4.45
N ARG A 113 18.91 -5.71 -5.58
CA ARG A 113 17.70 -5.51 -6.40
C ARG A 113 16.48 -6.07 -5.66
N LEU A 114 16.62 -7.26 -5.08
CA LEU A 114 15.62 -7.88 -4.22
C LEU A 114 15.32 -7.01 -2.98
N GLY A 115 16.36 -6.53 -2.31
CA GLY A 115 16.21 -5.63 -1.17
C GLY A 115 15.49 -4.33 -1.54
N PHE A 116 15.83 -3.73 -2.70
CA PHE A 116 15.12 -2.56 -3.22
C PHE A 116 13.64 -2.83 -3.42
N HIS A 117 13.28 -3.95 -4.04
CA HIS A 117 11.89 -4.34 -4.25
C HIS A 117 11.13 -4.52 -2.92
N LEU A 118 11.66 -5.32 -1.99
CA LEU A 118 10.99 -5.58 -0.71
C LEU A 118 10.82 -4.32 0.16
N ILE A 119 11.82 -3.44 0.15
CA ILE A 119 11.79 -2.23 0.97
C ILE A 119 10.97 -1.13 0.28
N PHE A 120 11.39 -0.69 -0.90
CA PHE A 120 10.81 0.50 -1.54
C PHE A 120 9.49 0.22 -2.24
N ASN A 121 9.29 -0.99 -2.76
CA ASN A 121 8.02 -1.31 -3.41
C ASN A 121 6.95 -1.76 -2.41
N GLU A 122 7.32 -2.61 -1.45
CA GLU A 122 6.36 -3.21 -0.53
C GLU A 122 6.30 -2.52 0.84
N THR A 123 7.39 -2.56 1.60
CA THR A 123 7.36 -2.25 3.04
C THR A 123 7.24 -0.75 3.35
N LEU A 124 8.00 0.09 2.64
CA LEU A 124 8.08 1.53 2.90
C LEU A 124 6.72 2.20 2.82
N TRP A 125 5.88 1.81 1.85
CA TRP A 125 4.56 2.39 1.63
C TRP A 125 3.53 2.01 2.69
N LEU A 126 3.71 0.88 3.39
CA LEU A 126 2.79 0.49 4.46
C LEU A 126 2.83 1.46 5.63
N ILE A 127 3.98 2.10 5.90
CA ILE A 127 4.14 3.06 7.00
C ILE A 127 3.24 4.29 6.81
N PRO A 128 3.38 5.11 5.73
CA PRO A 128 2.51 6.26 5.54
C PRO A 128 1.05 5.85 5.35
N LEU A 129 0.76 4.74 4.68
CA LEU A 129 -0.61 4.27 4.49
C LEU A 129 -1.31 3.93 5.82
N THR A 130 -0.64 3.25 6.74
CA THR A 130 -1.20 2.95 8.07
C THR A 130 -1.42 4.22 8.88
N ILE A 131 -0.50 5.20 8.82
CA ILE A 131 -0.67 6.50 9.49
C ILE A 131 -1.90 7.24 8.92
N ILE A 132 -2.04 7.28 7.59
CA ILE A 132 -3.17 7.92 6.91
C ILE A 132 -4.48 7.22 7.28
N LEU A 133 -4.52 5.89 7.31
CA LEU A 133 -5.69 5.11 7.71
C LEU A 133 -6.10 5.43 9.15
N TRP A 134 -5.13 5.47 10.07
CA TRP A 134 -5.39 5.81 11.46
C TRP A 134 -5.99 7.21 11.60
N LYS A 135 -5.46 8.20 10.86
CA LYS A 135 -6.02 9.55 10.82
C LYS A 135 -7.43 9.59 10.23
N ALA A 136 -7.69 8.84 9.15
CA ALA A 136 -9.03 8.75 8.55
C ALA A 136 -10.05 8.15 9.54
N LEU A 137 -9.66 7.13 10.31
CA LEU A 137 -10.50 6.52 11.34
C LEU A 137 -10.80 7.49 12.50
N GLN A 138 -9.81 8.28 12.94
CA GLN A 138 -10.04 9.32 13.96
C GLN A 138 -11.07 10.35 13.50
N VAL A 139 -10.93 10.85 12.26
CA VAL A 139 -11.87 11.81 11.67
C VAL A 139 -13.27 11.19 11.55
N LYS A 140 -13.37 9.95 11.06
CA LYS A 140 -14.65 9.25 10.95
C LYS A 140 -15.33 9.07 12.31
N LYS A 141 -14.58 8.69 13.35
CA LYS A 141 -15.10 8.53 14.71
C LYS A 141 -15.60 9.87 15.27
N TYR A 142 -14.85 10.95 15.05
CA TYR A 142 -15.22 12.29 15.48
C TYR A 142 -16.51 12.77 14.81
N LEU A 143 -16.62 12.63 13.48
CA LEU A 143 -17.83 13.01 12.74
C LEU A 143 -19.07 12.23 13.20
N LYS A 144 -18.90 10.93 13.51
CA LYS A 144 -19.99 10.12 14.07
C LYS A 144 -20.44 10.65 15.43
N SER A 145 -19.50 11.00 16.32
CA SER A 145 -19.84 11.52 17.65
C SER A 145 -20.57 12.87 17.63
N LEU A 146 -20.43 13.65 16.56
CA LEU A 146 -21.19 14.90 16.37
C LEU A 146 -22.60 14.65 15.84
N SER A 147 -22.81 13.59 15.07
CA SER A 147 -24.13 13.24 14.52
C SER A 147 -25.02 12.55 15.55
N ASP A 148 -24.43 11.93 16.56
CA ASP A 148 -25.14 11.23 17.64
C ASP A 148 -25.50 12.18 18.80
N GLN A 149 -25.15 13.48 18.71
CA GLN A 149 -25.55 14.56 19.62
C GLN A 149 -26.77 15.31 19.09
#